data_AF-A0A357B415-F1
#
_entry.id   AF-A0A357B415-F1
#
_cell.length_a   1.000
_cell.length_b   1.000
_cell.length_c   1.000
_cell.angle_alpha   90.00
_cell.angle_beta   90.00
_cell.angle_gamma   90.00
#
_symmetry.space_group_name_H-M   'P 1'
#
loop_
_entity.id
_entity.type
_entity.pdbx_description
1 polymer ?
#
loop_
_entity_poly.entity_id
_entity_poly.type
_entity_poly.pdbx_seq_one_letter_code
_entity_poly.pdbx_strand_id
1 'polypeptide(L)'
;KLRDWVFSRQRYWGEPIPIINCPKCGWVPMDEKDLPLLLPDVKSYEPTDNGESPLAHMRDWVACTCPKCGGPAEHETDTMPNWAGSSWYFIRYMDPKNDHELASREAIDYWSPVDWYNGGMEHTTLHLLYSRFWHKFLYDIGIVPTKEPYQKRTSHGMILG
;
A
#
# COMPACT_ATOMS: atom_id res chain seq x y z
N LYS A 1 6.74 21.10 -9.54
CA LYS A 1 8.00 20.31 -9.46
C LYS A 1 7.72 19.10 -8.58
N LEU A 2 8.09 17.89 -9.02
CA LEU A 2 7.85 16.65 -8.26
C LEU A 2 8.70 16.63 -6.97
N ARG A 3 8.16 16.02 -5.92
CA ARG A 3 8.84 15.71 -4.66
C ARG A 3 8.57 14.26 -4.31
N ASP A 4 9.37 13.70 -3.43
CA ASP A 4 9.14 12.36 -2.91
C ASP A 4 7.78 12.29 -2.20
N TRP A 5 7.16 11.12 -2.30
CA TRP A 5 5.86 10.89 -1.74
C TRP A 5 5.98 10.59 -0.24
N VAL A 6 5.50 11.52 0.59
CA VAL A 6 5.29 11.28 2.02
C VAL A 6 4.21 10.20 2.17
N PHE A 7 4.65 8.99 2.43
CA PHE A 7 3.83 7.79 2.35
C PHE A 7 3.08 7.52 3.65
N SER A 8 3.77 7.51 4.80
CA SER A 8 3.22 7.11 6.08
C SER A 8 2.12 8.03 6.62
N ARG A 9 1.20 7.49 7.42
CA ARG A 9 0.08 8.20 8.03
C ARG A 9 -0.04 7.85 9.52
N GLN A 10 -0.16 8.86 10.36
CA GLN A 10 -0.44 8.74 11.79
C GLN A 10 -1.94 8.48 12.02
N ARG A 11 -2.46 7.38 11.45
CA ARG A 11 -3.88 7.01 11.45
C ARG A 11 -4.03 5.53 11.74
N TYR A 12 -5.11 5.18 12.42
CA TYR A 12 -5.46 3.77 12.67
C TYR A 12 -5.93 3.04 11.39
N TRP A 13 -6.82 3.68 10.61
CA TRP A 13 -7.48 3.01 9.47
C TRP A 13 -6.63 3.09 8.19
N GLY A 14 -5.68 2.18 8.08
CA GLY A 14 -4.83 1.97 6.89
C GLY A 14 -4.03 0.68 7.03
N GLU A 15 -3.37 0.25 5.95
CA GLU A 15 -2.56 -0.96 5.99
C GLU A 15 -1.31 -0.74 6.87
N PRO A 16 -1.00 -1.62 7.84
CA PRO A 16 0.24 -1.52 8.61
C PRO A 16 1.48 -1.60 7.71
N ILE A 17 2.48 -0.75 7.98
CA ILE A 17 3.76 -0.80 7.26
C ILE A 17 4.57 -1.98 7.81
N PRO A 18 4.98 -2.98 6.98
CA PRO A 18 5.62 -4.21 7.45
C PRO A 18 7.12 -4.01 7.75
N ILE A 19 7.43 -3.02 8.57
CA ILE A 19 8.77 -2.64 9.01
C ILE A 19 8.84 -2.73 10.54
N ILE A 20 9.98 -3.14 11.07
CA ILE A 20 10.26 -3.32 12.49
C ILE A 20 11.45 -2.43 12.90
N ASN A 21 11.29 -1.66 13.96
CA ASN A 21 12.34 -0.88 14.60
C ASN A 21 13.06 -1.73 15.66
N CYS A 22 14.32 -2.10 15.41
CA CYS A 22 15.15 -2.81 16.37
C CYS A 22 16.26 -1.89 16.91
N PRO A 23 16.41 -1.74 18.24
CA PRO A 23 17.48 -0.92 18.83
C PRO A 23 18.91 -1.35 18.43
N LYS A 24 19.10 -2.63 18.10
CA LYS A 24 20.40 -3.18 17.69
C LYS A 24 20.62 -3.19 16.17
N CYS A 25 19.56 -3.38 15.39
CA CYS A 25 19.66 -3.59 13.94
C CYS A 25 19.15 -2.42 13.10
N GLY A 26 18.51 -1.43 13.71
CA GLY A 26 17.77 -0.36 13.02
C GLY A 26 16.45 -0.86 12.46
N TRP A 27 15.99 -0.18 11.41
CA TRP A 27 14.79 -0.55 10.67
C TRP A 27 15.04 -1.79 9.80
N VAL A 28 14.24 -2.83 10.00
CA VAL A 28 14.31 -4.09 9.24
C VAL A 28 12.94 -4.45 8.71
N PRO A 29 12.83 -5.09 7.53
CA PRO A 29 11.56 -5.60 7.05
C PRO A 29 11.09 -6.78 7.89
N MET A 30 9.78 -6.96 7.97
CA MET A 30 9.16 -8.20 8.43
C MET A 30 9.46 -9.35 7.44
N ASP A 31 9.50 -10.59 7.93
CA ASP A 31 9.59 -11.76 7.04
C ASP A 31 8.29 -11.90 6.24
N GLU A 32 8.37 -12.21 4.93
CA GLU A 32 7.19 -12.34 4.07
C GLU A 32 6.18 -13.40 4.55
N LYS A 33 6.67 -14.48 5.18
CA LYS A 33 5.84 -15.56 5.76
C LYS A 33 4.97 -15.10 6.93
N ASP A 34 5.34 -14.00 7.58
CA ASP A 34 4.63 -13.44 8.73
C ASP A 34 3.57 -12.41 8.30
N LEU A 35 3.45 -12.15 6.98
CA LEU A 35 2.37 -11.35 6.42
C LEU A 35 1.05 -12.16 6.39
N PRO A 36 -0.11 -11.50 6.50
CA PRO A 36 -0.28 -10.05 6.69
C PRO A 36 -0.10 -9.61 8.16
N LEU A 37 0.50 -8.44 8.36
CA LEU A 37 0.41 -7.74 9.65
C LEU A 37 -1.00 -7.14 9.76
N LEU A 38 -1.84 -7.78 10.58
CA LEU A 38 -3.22 -7.36 10.78
C LEU A 38 -3.30 -6.17 11.76
N LEU A 39 -4.22 -5.25 11.49
CA LEU A 39 -4.58 -4.21 12.46
C LEU A 39 -5.13 -4.87 13.74
N PRO A 40 -4.78 -4.35 14.93
CA PRO A 40 -5.35 -4.84 16.18
C PRO A 40 -6.81 -4.39 16.31
N ASP A 41 -7.67 -5.21 16.93
CA ASP A 41 -9.04 -4.78 17.23
C ASP A 41 -9.07 -3.72 18.33
N VAL A 42 -9.79 -2.62 18.09
CA VAL A 42 -9.85 -1.47 19.01
C VAL A 42 -11.28 -1.06 19.31
N LYS A 43 -11.52 -0.56 20.53
CA LYS A 43 -12.82 0.01 20.93
C LYS A 43 -13.01 1.45 20.45
N SER A 44 -11.93 2.21 20.28
CA SER A 44 -11.93 3.57 19.75
C SER A 44 -10.74 3.76 18.81
N TYR A 45 -10.99 4.45 17.69
CA TYR A 45 -10.04 4.79 16.64
C TYR A 45 -9.71 6.29 16.62
N GLU A 46 -10.02 7.00 17.71
CA GLU A 46 -9.80 8.44 17.81
C GLU A 46 -8.31 8.79 17.70
N PRO A 47 -7.96 9.88 17.00
CA PRO A 47 -6.60 10.39 16.99
C PRO A 47 -6.13 10.75 18.40
N THR A 48 -4.84 10.62 18.64
CA THR A 48 -4.23 11.01 19.91
C THR A 48 -4.02 12.53 19.96
N ASP A 49 -4.01 13.10 21.17
CA ASP A 49 -3.82 14.54 21.38
C ASP A 49 -2.39 15.02 21.00
N ASN A 50 -1.43 14.09 20.95
CA ASN A 50 -0.02 14.37 20.66
C ASN A 50 0.36 14.17 19.19
N GLY A 51 -0.58 13.76 18.33
CA GLY A 51 -0.36 13.54 16.89
C GLY A 51 0.36 12.24 16.54
N GLU A 52 0.63 11.36 17.51
CA GLU A 52 1.12 10.01 17.27
C GLU A 52 0.04 9.12 16.62
N SER A 53 0.47 8.03 15.98
CA SER A 53 -0.48 7.04 15.49
C SER A 53 -1.24 6.42 16.67
N PRO A 54 -2.57 6.20 16.56
CA PRO A 54 -3.32 5.49 17.59
C PRO A 54 -2.74 4.10 17.93
N LEU A 55 -2.05 3.46 16.98
CA LEU A 55 -1.40 2.17 17.17
C LEU A 55 -0.23 2.23 18.17
N ALA A 56 0.43 3.38 18.32
CA ALA A 56 1.62 3.53 19.17
C ALA A 56 1.37 3.24 20.66
N HIS A 57 0.12 3.37 21.12
CA HIS A 57 -0.25 3.09 22.51
C HIS A 57 -0.61 1.62 22.76
N MET A 58 -0.72 0.80 21.72
CA MET A 58 -1.13 -0.61 21.80
C MET A 58 0.08 -1.50 22.01
N ARG A 59 0.67 -1.44 23.21
CA ARG A 59 1.97 -2.08 23.51
C ARG A 59 2.03 -3.58 23.17
N ASP A 60 0.93 -4.30 23.34
CA ASP A 60 0.87 -5.73 23.00
C ASP A 60 0.95 -6.00 21.49
N TRP A 61 0.43 -5.08 20.67
CA TRP A 61 0.54 -5.15 19.21
C TRP A 61 1.86 -4.58 18.72
N VAL A 62 2.36 -3.50 19.32
CA VAL A 62 3.61 -2.83 18.93
C VAL A 62 4.82 -3.70 19.23
N ALA A 63 4.86 -4.37 20.40
CA ALA A 63 6.01 -5.17 20.81
C ALA A 63 6.15 -6.42 19.94
N CYS A 64 7.35 -6.63 19.38
CA CYS A 64 7.65 -7.81 18.56
C CYS A 64 9.11 -8.24 18.74
N THR A 65 9.53 -9.22 17.93
CA THR A 65 10.92 -9.70 17.90
C THR A 65 11.57 -9.33 16.59
N CYS A 66 12.84 -8.91 16.65
CA CYS A 66 13.58 -8.56 15.45
C CYS A 66 13.89 -9.82 14.63
N PRO A 67 13.46 -9.91 13.36
CA PRO A 67 13.72 -11.10 12.53
C PRO A 67 15.22 -11.30 12.26
N LYS A 68 16.03 -10.25 12.36
CA LYS A 68 17.49 -10.30 12.11
C LYS A 68 18.31 -10.80 13.30
N CYS A 69 17.94 -10.47 14.54
CA CYS A 69 18.76 -10.78 15.72
C CYS A 69 18.01 -11.48 16.87
N GLY A 70 16.70 -11.66 16.77
CA GLY A 70 15.86 -12.28 17.80
C GLY A 70 15.62 -11.42 19.05
N GLY A 71 16.21 -10.23 19.13
CA GLY A 71 16.02 -9.32 20.27
C GLY A 71 14.66 -8.61 20.26
N PRO A 72 14.28 -7.94 21.37
CA PRO A 72 13.06 -7.14 21.44
C PRO A 72 13.11 -5.99 20.43
N ALA A 73 11.97 -5.74 19.78
CA ALA A 73 11.78 -4.72 18.76
C ALA A 73 10.34 -4.20 18.77
N GLU A 74 10.05 -3.20 17.95
CA GLU A 74 8.72 -2.60 17.83
C GLU A 74 8.28 -2.54 16.36
N HIS A 75 7.02 -2.85 16.06
CA HIS A 75 6.45 -2.61 14.73
C HIS A 75 6.37 -1.10 14.43
N GLU A 76 6.50 -0.75 13.15
CA GLU A 76 6.10 0.58 12.67
C GLU A 76 4.61 0.81 12.97
N THR A 77 4.30 1.98 13.50
CA THR A 77 2.96 2.33 14.00
C THR A 77 2.19 3.21 13.03
N ASP A 78 2.86 3.83 12.07
CA ASP A 78 2.20 4.49 10.95
C ASP A 78 1.59 3.47 9.98
N THR A 79 0.51 3.88 9.33
CA THR A 79 -0.15 3.11 8.28
C THR A 79 0.16 3.66 6.90
N MET A 80 -0.05 2.84 5.88
CA MET A 80 -0.02 3.25 4.48
C MET A 80 -1.20 4.17 4.17
N PRO A 81 -1.05 5.10 3.20
CA PRO A 81 -2.15 5.94 2.77
C PRO A 81 -3.12 5.11 1.91
N ASN A 82 -4.38 5.53 1.82
CA ASN A 82 -5.38 4.92 0.92
C ASN A 82 -4.94 4.81 -0.56
N TRP A 83 -3.96 5.61 -0.99
CA TRP A 83 -3.37 5.51 -2.31
C TRP A 83 -2.47 4.29 -2.50
N ALA A 84 -2.02 3.62 -1.45
CA ALA A 84 -1.27 2.36 -1.55
C ALA A 84 -2.13 1.29 -2.24
N GLY A 85 -3.33 1.01 -1.74
CA GLY A 85 -4.25 0.06 -2.39
C GLY A 85 -4.73 0.51 -3.77
N SER A 86 -5.15 1.78 -3.90
CA SER A 86 -5.68 2.27 -5.20
C SER A 86 -4.61 2.44 -6.29
N SER A 87 -3.31 2.32 -5.98
CA SER A 87 -2.27 2.39 -7.02
C SER A 87 -2.12 1.10 -7.83
N TRP A 88 -2.71 -0.03 -7.39
CA TRP A 88 -2.56 -1.32 -8.07
C TRP A 88 -3.84 -2.18 -8.11
N TYR A 89 -4.95 -1.72 -7.53
CA TYR A 89 -6.22 -2.48 -7.46
C TYR A 89 -6.70 -3.08 -8.80
N PHE A 90 -6.45 -2.40 -9.93
CA PHE A 90 -6.81 -2.86 -11.27
C PHE A 90 -6.07 -4.14 -11.67
N ILE A 91 -4.87 -4.38 -11.14
CA ILE A 91 -4.15 -5.66 -11.29
C ILE A 91 -4.84 -6.72 -10.44
N ARG A 92 -5.24 -6.37 -9.20
CA ARG A 92 -5.87 -7.34 -8.30
C ARG A 92 -7.20 -7.86 -8.84
N TYR A 93 -7.95 -7.05 -9.59
CA TYR A 93 -9.19 -7.51 -10.23
C TYR A 93 -8.99 -8.62 -11.26
N MET A 94 -7.77 -8.79 -11.79
CA MET A 94 -7.46 -9.86 -12.74
C MET A 94 -7.50 -11.23 -12.07
N ASP A 95 -7.15 -11.30 -10.77
CA ASP A 95 -7.12 -12.54 -9.98
C ASP A 95 -7.39 -12.28 -8.49
N PRO A 96 -8.63 -11.93 -8.11
CA PRO A 96 -8.92 -11.34 -6.80
C PRO A 96 -8.88 -12.35 -5.64
N LYS A 97 -8.87 -13.65 -5.93
CA LYS A 97 -8.93 -14.74 -4.93
C LYS A 97 -7.58 -15.40 -4.66
N ASN A 98 -6.52 -14.97 -5.33
CA ASN A 98 -5.19 -15.54 -5.19
C ASN A 98 -4.52 -15.10 -3.87
N ASP A 99 -4.23 -16.04 -3.00
CA ASP A 99 -3.65 -15.81 -1.67
C ASP A 99 -2.12 -15.98 -1.63
N HIS A 100 -1.49 -16.25 -2.77
CA HIS A 100 -0.05 -16.53 -2.86
C HIS A 100 0.74 -15.45 -3.61
N GLU A 101 0.08 -14.69 -4.48
CA GLU A 101 0.72 -13.66 -5.32
C GLU A 101 -0.22 -12.47 -5.56
N LEU A 102 0.34 -11.42 -6.18
CA LEU A 102 -0.40 -10.20 -6.52
C LEU A 102 -1.62 -10.50 -7.41
N ALA A 103 -1.36 -11.23 -8.50
CA ALA A 103 -2.28 -11.87 -9.42
C ALA A 103 -1.46 -12.87 -10.25
N SER A 104 -2.06 -13.99 -10.67
CA SER A 104 -1.34 -14.98 -11.47
C SER A 104 -0.80 -14.41 -12.78
N ARG A 105 0.36 -14.92 -13.21
CA ARG A 105 0.98 -14.49 -14.47
C ARG A 105 0.05 -14.68 -15.67
N GLU A 106 -0.70 -15.77 -15.69
CA GLU A 106 -1.71 -16.05 -16.72
C GLU A 106 -2.80 -14.97 -16.75
N ALA A 107 -3.35 -14.60 -15.59
CA ALA A 107 -4.36 -13.56 -15.50
C ALA A 107 -3.81 -12.18 -15.92
N ILE A 108 -2.59 -11.84 -15.49
CA ILE A 108 -1.93 -10.59 -15.87
C ILE A 108 -1.70 -10.54 -17.39
N ASP A 109 -1.15 -11.60 -17.99
CA ASP A 109 -0.86 -11.63 -19.42
C ASP A 109 -2.14 -11.62 -20.27
N TYR A 110 -3.25 -12.16 -19.74
CA TYR A 110 -4.56 -12.14 -20.41
C TYR A 110 -5.26 -10.77 -20.34
N TRP A 111 -5.28 -10.13 -19.16
CA TRP A 111 -6.08 -8.91 -18.93
C TRP A 111 -5.31 -7.60 -19.11
N SER A 112 -3.97 -7.63 -19.07
CA SER A 112 -3.16 -6.41 -19.09
C SER A 112 -2.81 -5.97 -20.53
N PRO A 113 -2.72 -4.64 -20.80
CA PRO A 113 -3.05 -3.53 -19.91
C PRO A 113 -4.54 -3.14 -20.00
N VAL A 114 -4.99 -2.27 -19.10
CA VAL A 114 -6.37 -1.73 -19.13
C VAL A 114 -6.58 -0.95 -20.44
N ASP A 115 -7.49 -1.41 -21.30
CA ASP A 115 -7.75 -0.76 -22.59
C ASP A 115 -8.31 0.65 -22.43
N TRP A 116 -9.27 0.82 -21.51
CA TRP A 116 -9.94 2.10 -21.30
C TRP A 116 -10.21 2.39 -19.83
N TYR A 117 -9.58 3.44 -19.33
CA TYR A 117 -9.78 3.96 -17.98
C TYR A 117 -10.63 5.23 -18.01
N ASN A 118 -11.77 5.23 -17.31
CA ASN A 118 -12.67 6.38 -17.21
C ASN A 118 -12.73 6.89 -15.76
N GLY A 119 -12.43 8.18 -15.55
CA GLY A 119 -12.46 8.79 -14.22
C GLY A 119 -12.21 10.28 -14.24
N GLY A 120 -12.68 10.98 -13.20
CA GLY A 120 -12.69 12.44 -13.11
C GLY A 120 -11.31 13.11 -13.14
N MET A 121 -11.31 14.42 -13.41
CA MET A 121 -10.09 15.21 -13.58
C MET A 121 -9.28 15.39 -12.28
N GLU A 122 -9.94 15.29 -11.12
CA GLU A 122 -9.37 15.41 -9.78
C GLU A 122 -8.24 14.41 -9.49
N HIS A 123 -8.21 13.29 -10.20
CA HIS A 123 -7.23 12.23 -9.99
C HIS A 123 -5.96 12.35 -10.85
N THR A 124 -5.85 13.39 -11.69
CA THR A 124 -4.77 13.53 -12.69
C THR A 124 -3.38 13.62 -12.09
N THR A 125 -3.20 14.38 -11.00
CA THR A 125 -1.90 14.58 -10.34
C THR A 125 -1.73 13.75 -9.07
N LEU A 126 -2.71 12.89 -8.75
CA LEU A 126 -2.72 12.02 -7.57
C LEU A 126 -2.74 10.57 -8.01
N HIS A 127 -3.90 9.92 -7.98
CA HIS A 127 -4.05 8.50 -8.29
C HIS A 127 -3.43 8.12 -9.64
N LEU A 128 -3.65 8.89 -10.72
CA LEU A 128 -3.05 8.57 -12.02
C LEU A 128 -1.52 8.72 -12.06
N LEU A 129 -0.95 9.56 -11.19
CA LEU A 129 0.50 9.65 -11.04
C LEU A 129 1.03 8.45 -10.24
N TYR A 130 0.39 8.13 -9.11
CA TYR A 130 0.82 7.06 -8.21
C TYR A 130 0.63 5.66 -8.81
N SER A 131 -0.48 5.41 -9.52
CA SER A 131 -0.70 4.12 -10.18
C SER A 131 0.31 3.87 -11.29
N ARG A 132 0.68 4.90 -12.06
CA ARG A 132 1.76 4.81 -13.05
C ARG A 132 3.12 4.57 -12.40
N PHE A 133 3.40 5.23 -11.27
CA PHE A 133 4.64 5.00 -10.52
C PHE A 133 4.74 3.54 -10.03
N TRP A 134 3.70 3.03 -9.38
CA TRP A 134 3.64 1.63 -8.92
C TRP A 134 3.74 0.65 -10.09
N HIS A 135 3.00 0.88 -11.17
CA HIS A 135 3.05 0.00 -12.34
C HIS A 135 4.44 -0.03 -12.99
N LYS A 136 5.17 1.08 -13.01
CA LYS A 136 6.56 1.11 -13.50
C LYS A 136 7.50 0.31 -12.60
N PHE A 137 7.37 0.45 -11.28
CA PHE A 137 8.10 -0.40 -10.35
C PHE A 137 7.80 -1.89 -10.61
N LEU A 138 6.53 -2.26 -10.74
CA LEU A 138 6.11 -3.64 -11.04
C LEU A 138 6.63 -4.13 -12.40
N TYR A 139 6.74 -3.25 -13.39
CA TYR A 139 7.34 -3.56 -14.69
C TYR A 139 8.84 -3.80 -14.57
N ASP A 140 9.55 -2.95 -13.82
CA ASP A 140 10.99 -3.05 -13.63
C ASP A 140 11.40 -4.35 -12.91
N ILE A 141 10.54 -4.85 -12.01
CA ILE A 141 10.74 -6.17 -11.35
C ILE A 141 10.10 -7.35 -12.12
N GLY A 142 9.55 -7.12 -13.31
CA GLY A 142 9.05 -8.17 -14.22
C GLY A 142 7.68 -8.75 -13.91
N ILE A 143 6.90 -8.15 -13.00
CA ILE A 143 5.57 -8.63 -12.59
C ILE A 143 4.52 -8.34 -13.66
N VAL A 144 4.54 -7.16 -14.27
CA VAL A 144 3.61 -6.78 -15.34
C VAL A 144 4.32 -6.70 -16.70
N PRO A 145 3.64 -7.03 -17.82
CA PRO A 145 4.27 -7.11 -19.14
C PRO A 145 4.47 -5.75 -19.82
N THR A 146 3.84 -4.68 -19.33
CA THR A 146 3.78 -3.36 -19.97
C THR A 146 4.29 -2.23 -19.07
N LYS A 147 4.80 -1.15 -19.68
CA LYS A 147 5.35 0.02 -18.96
C LYS A 147 4.30 0.99 -18.41
N GLU A 148 3.07 0.90 -18.89
CA GLU A 148 1.97 1.79 -18.54
C GLU A 148 0.70 0.96 -18.29
N PRO A 149 -0.09 1.29 -17.24
CA PRO A 149 -1.25 0.49 -16.86
C PRO A 149 -2.48 0.72 -17.75
N TYR A 150 -2.58 1.87 -18.42
CA TYR A 150 -3.76 2.30 -19.17
C TYR A 150 -3.41 2.63 -20.62
N GLN A 151 -4.07 2.01 -21.60
CA GLN A 151 -3.88 2.34 -23.02
C GLN A 151 -4.57 3.65 -23.39
N LYS A 152 -5.81 3.83 -22.93
CA LYS A 152 -6.60 5.05 -23.12
C LYS A 152 -7.19 5.51 -21.81
N ARG A 153 -7.16 6.83 -21.57
CA ARG A 153 -7.84 7.47 -20.45
C ARG A 153 -8.85 8.51 -20.95
N THR A 154 -10.03 8.51 -20.37
CA THR A 154 -11.08 9.52 -20.61
C THR A 154 -11.52 10.12 -19.28
N SER A 155 -11.76 11.43 -19.27
CA SER A 155 -12.32 12.12 -18.12
C SER A 155 -13.81 12.36 -18.34
N HIS A 156 -14.65 11.95 -17.41
CA HIS A 156 -16.04 12.37 -17.41
C HIS A 156 -16.19 13.79 -16.87
N GLY A 157 -17.28 14.47 -17.26
CA GLY A 157 -17.67 15.76 -16.70
C GLY A 157 -18.24 15.62 -15.29
N MET A 158 -18.48 16.76 -14.64
CA MET A 158 -19.20 16.83 -13.37
C MET A 158 -20.70 16.89 -13.62
N ILE A 159 -21.48 16.15 -12.82
CA ILE A 159 -22.94 16.27 -12.80
C ILE A 159 -23.29 17.47 -11.92
N LEU A 160 -23.93 18.48 -12.50
CA LEU A 160 -24.49 19.62 -11.80
C LEU A 160 -25.98 19.33 -11.58
N GLY A 161 -26.41 19.22 -10.33
CA GLY A 161 -27.79 18.89 -9.93
C GLY A 161 -28.79 20.00 -10.21
#